data_AF-A0A6V7L186-F1
#
_entry.id   AF-A0A6V7L186-F1
#
_cell.length_a   1.000
_cell.length_b   1.000
_cell.length_c   1.000
_cell.angle_alpha   90.00
_cell.angle_beta   90.00
_cell.angle_gamma   90.00
#
_symmetry.space_group_name_H-M   'P 1'
#
loop_
_entity.id
_entity.type
_entity.pdbx_description
1 polymer ?
#
loop_
_entity_poly.entity_id
_entity_poly.type
_entity_poly.pdbx_seq_one_letter_code
_entity_poly.pdbx_strand_id
1 'polypeptide(L)' 'MMANGMDTVVQQNGGSNIGQTSQEESKTNLIVNYLPQTMTQEEIRALFSSIGEVESCKLIRDKVT' A
#
# COMPACT_ATOMS: atom_id res chain seq x y z
N MET A 1 36.82 9.35 50.39
CA MET A 1 37.38 9.73 49.07
C MET A 1 37.93 8.45 48.46
N MET A 2 37.61 7.98 47.26
CA MET A 2 36.91 8.53 46.10
C MET A 2 35.83 7.56 45.60
N ALA A 3 34.75 8.11 45.06
CA ALA A 3 33.73 7.42 44.29
C ALA A 3 34.28 7.04 42.90
N ASN A 4 33.93 5.86 42.39
CA ASN A 4 34.01 5.53 40.96
C ASN A 4 32.79 4.67 40.62
N GLY A 5 31.65 5.34 40.44
CA GLY A 5 30.48 4.77 39.77
C GLY A 5 30.77 4.76 38.27
N MET A 6 30.88 3.56 37.71
CA MET A 6 30.88 3.31 36.28
C MET A 6 29.55 3.84 35.72
N ASP A 7 29.57 5.03 35.12
CA ASP A 7 28.45 5.57 34.36
C ASP A 7 28.22 4.63 33.17
N THR A 8 27.21 3.78 33.31
CA THR A 8 26.79 2.89 32.22
C THR A 8 26.16 3.80 31.18
N VAL A 9 26.96 4.19 30.18
CA VAL A 9 26.48 4.73 28.92
C VAL A 9 25.57 3.66 28.31
N VAL A 10 24.27 3.76 28.61
CA VAL A 10 23.22 3.17 27.80
C VAL A 10 23.21 3.98 26.52
N GLN A 11 24.02 3.54 25.55
CA GLN A 11 23.88 3.93 24.16
C GLN A 11 22.53 3.37 23.69
N GLN A 12 21.48 4.17 23.86
CA GLN A 12 20.16 3.93 23.32
C GLN A 12 20.30 4.05 21.80
N ASN A 13 20.70 2.95 21.17
CA ASN A 13 20.73 2.81 19.74
C ASN A 13 19.27 2.88 19.30
N GLY A 14 18.84 4.07 18.91
CA GLY A 14 17.58 4.32 18.24
C GLY A 14 17.59 3.60 16.91
N GLY A 15 17.35 2.29 16.96
CA GLY A 15 16.95 1.47 15.85
C GLY A 15 15.68 2.08 15.32
N SER A 16 15.87 3.01 14.40
CA SER A 16 14.80 3.56 13.57
C SER A 16 14.15 2.35 12.95
N ASN A 17 12.92 2.05 13.37
CA ASN A 17 12.04 1.18 12.62
C ASN A 17 11.82 1.90 11.28
N ILE A 18 12.74 1.67 10.35
CA ILE A 18 12.62 2.08 8.96
C ILE A 18 11.36 1.37 8.48
N GLY A 19 10.30 2.16 8.29
CA GLY A 19 8.94 1.71 8.07
C GLY A 19 8.87 0.58 7.06
N GLN A 20 8.63 -0.63 7.56
CA GLN A 20 8.17 -1.76 6.76
C GLN A 20 6.64 -1.77 6.61
N THR A 21 5.98 -0.61 6.75
CA THR A 21 4.53 -0.51 6.60
C THR A 21 4.12 -0.28 5.12
N SER A 22 5.02 0.23 4.27
CA SER A 22 4.63 0.71 2.94
C SER A 22 4.60 -0.33 1.82
N GLN A 23 4.92 -1.60 2.09
CA GLN A 23 4.91 -2.67 1.07
C GLN A 23 3.64 -3.54 1.10
N GLU A 24 2.85 -3.51 2.17
CA GLU A 24 1.63 -4.31 2.26
C GLU A 24 0.44 -3.63 1.57
N GLU A 25 0.34 -2.30 1.67
CA GLU A 25 -0.78 -1.51 1.13
C GLU A 25 -0.93 -1.61 -0.40
N SER A 26 0.13 -1.95 -1.12
CA SER A 26 0.10 -2.05 -2.59
C SER A 26 -0.30 -3.44 -3.11
N LYS A 27 -0.40 -4.48 -2.25
CA LYS A 27 -0.64 -5.86 -2.67
C LYS A 27 -2.07 -6.11 -3.20
N THR A 28 -3.01 -5.21 -2.94
CA THR A 28 -4.42 -5.33 -3.31
C THR A 28 -4.80 -4.53 -4.56
N ASN A 29 -3.84 -3.86 -5.19
CA ASN A 29 -4.08 -3.11 -6.43
C ASN A 29 -3.97 -4.03 -7.64
N LEU A 30 -5.02 -4.05 -8.47
CA LEU A 30 -5.09 -4.88 -9.67
C LEU A 30 -5.04 -4.01 -10.93
N ILE A 31 -4.21 -4.41 -11.89
CA ILE A 31 -4.19 -3.84 -13.24
C ILE A 31 -4.84 -4.86 -14.18
N VAL A 32 -5.94 -4.46 -14.81
CA VAL A 32 -6.70 -5.30 -15.74
C VAL A 32 -6.58 -4.74 -17.15
N ASN A 33 -6.04 -5.56 -18.05
CA ASN A 33 -5.84 -5.22 -19.46
C ASN A 33 -6.87 -5.95 -20.34
N TYR A 34 -6.97 -5.54 -21.61
CA TYR A 34 -7.83 -6.17 -22.62
C TYR A 34 -9.33 -6.11 -22.29
N LEU A 35 -9.76 -4.99 -21.69
CA LEU A 35 -11.16 -4.73 -21.48
C LEU A 35 -11.84 -4.28 -22.79
N PRO A 36 -13.07 -4.73 -23.08
CA PRO A 36 -13.86 -4.20 -24.17
C PRO A 36 -14.05 -2.68 -24.06
N GLN A 37 -14.02 -1.97 -25.18
CA GLN A 37 -14.26 -0.50 -25.25
C GLN A 37 -15.63 -0.09 -24.70
N THR A 38 -16.59 -1.00 -24.72
CA THR A 38 -17.96 -0.79 -24.24
C THR A 38 -18.10 -0.98 -22.74
N MET A 39 -17.12 -1.60 -22.08
CA MET A 39 -17.22 -1.93 -20.66
C MET A 39 -17.14 -0.67 -19.82
N THR A 40 -18.01 -0.55 -18.81
CA THR A 40 -18.05 0.63 -17.93
C THR A 40 -17.36 0.39 -16.59
N GLN A 41 -17.09 1.48 -15.86
CA GLN A 41 -16.49 1.39 -14.54
C GLN A 41 -17.43 0.69 -13.55
N GLU A 42 -18.74 0.89 -13.68
CA GLU A 42 -19.76 0.27 -12.85
C GLU A 42 -19.78 -1.25 -13.04
N GLU A 43 -19.67 -1.74 -14.27
CA GLU A 43 -19.62 -3.17 -14.58
C GLU A 43 -18.37 -3.83 -13.99
N ILE A 44 -17.19 -3.19 -14.13
CA ILE A 44 -15.93 -3.64 -13.51
C ILE A 44 -16.09 -3.70 -12.00
N ARG A 45 -16.59 -2.61 -11.40
CA ARG A 45 -16.77 -2.54 -9.95
C ARG A 45 -17.72 -3.61 -9.46
N ALA A 46 -18.85 -3.85 -10.13
CA ALA A 46 -19.81 -4.88 -9.77
C ALA A 46 -19.18 -6.28 -9.83
N LEU A 47 -18.38 -6.57 -10.86
CA LEU A 47 -17.67 -7.84 -10.99
C LEU A 47 -16.75 -8.09 -9.79
N PHE A 48 -15.88 -7.14 -9.45
CA PHE A 48 -14.97 -7.29 -8.31
C PHE A 48 -15.67 -7.19 -6.95
N SER A 49 -16.78 -6.45 -6.85
CA SER A 49 -17.58 -6.35 -5.60
C SER A 49 -18.20 -7.68 -5.19
N SER A 50 -18.44 -8.59 -6.15
CA SER A 50 -18.88 -9.96 -5.84
C SER A 50 -17.81 -10.82 -5.16
N ILE A 51 -16.53 -10.45 -5.33
CA ILE A 51 -15.38 -11.17 -4.78
C ILE A 51 -14.93 -10.56 -3.46
N GLY A 52 -14.96 -9.23 -3.33
CA GLY A 52 -14.60 -8.50 -2.12
C GLY A 52 -14.89 -7.01 -2.20
N GLU A 53 -14.66 -6.29 -1.11
CA GLU A 53 -14.87 -4.85 -1.08
C GLU A 53 -13.92 -4.11 -2.03
N VAL A 54 -14.47 -3.22 -2.86
CA VAL A 54 -13.70 -2.39 -3.79
C VAL A 54 -13.57 -0.99 -3.20
N GLU A 55 -12.38 -0.67 -2.68
CA GLU A 55 -12.06 0.64 -2.12
C GLU A 55 -12.05 1.73 -3.20
N SER A 56 -11.37 1.46 -4.32
CA SER A 56 -11.32 2.37 -5.47
C SER A 56 -11.28 1.60 -6.80
N CYS A 57 -11.82 2.23 -7.85
CA CYS A 57 -11.82 1.68 -9.20
C CYS A 57 -11.61 2.81 -10.19
N LYS A 58 -10.70 2.64 -11.15
CA LYS A 58 -10.44 3.61 -12.21
C LYS A 58 -10.35 2.90 -13.54
N LEU A 59 -11.25 3.25 -14.45
CA LEU A 59 -11.21 2.79 -15.83
C LEU A 59 -10.55 3.85 -16.71
N ILE A 60 -9.41 3.52 -17.32
CA ILE A 60 -8.71 4.39 -18.26
C ILE A 60 -8.96 3.86 -19.67
N ARG A 61 -9.41 4.74 -20.57
CA ARG A 61 -9.62 4.45 -21.99
C ARG A 61 -8.88 5.48 -22.82
N ASP A 62 -8.30 5.02 -23.92
CA ASP A 62 -7.70 5.93 -24.90
C ASP A 62 -8.80 6.82 -25.51
N LYS A 63 -8.51 8.10 -25.68
CA LYS A 63 -9.48 9.04 -26.23
C LYS A 63 -9.41 8.86 -27.74
N VAL A 64 -10.40 8.17 -28.31
CA VAL A 64 -10.53 7.99 -29.76
C VAL A 64 -10.38 9.36 -30.43
N THR A 65 -9.26 9.54 -31.14
CA THR A 65 -8.94 10.74 -31.92
C THR A 65 -9.28 10.49 -33.37
#